data_AF-A0A126PF39-F1
#
_entry.id   AF-A0A126PF39-F1
#
_cell.length_a   1.000
_cell.length_b   1.000
_cell.length_c   1.000
_cell.angle_alpha   90.00
_cell.angle_beta   90.00
_cell.angle_gamma   90.00
#
_symmetry.space_group_name_H-M   'P 1'
#
loop_
_entity.id
_entity.type
_entity.pdbx_description
1 polymer ?
#
loop_
_entity_poly.entity_id
_entity_poly.type
_entity_poly.pdbx_seq_one_letter_code
_entity_poly.pdbx_strand_id
1 'polypeptide(L)'
;MGAGKSRLAVQTEAGISATQYYGLKRRYWSAGLAAALEGRPRSGQPPKVTAALEAHITSLACNDAPAGAARWTLSLLNQRLVSLDCVVKISDETIRKVLKKVS
;
A
#
# COMPACT_ATOMS: atom_id res chain seq x y z
N MET A 1 37.72 25.60 -10.57
CA MET A 1 36.88 24.39 -10.39
C MET A 1 37.41 23.33 -11.34
N GLY A 2 38.00 22.26 -10.82
CA GLY A 2 38.63 21.23 -11.65
C GLY A 2 37.61 20.53 -12.54
N ALA A 3 38.03 20.14 -13.75
CA ALA A 3 37.24 19.25 -14.58
C ALA A 3 36.96 17.97 -13.77
N GLY A 4 35.68 17.64 -13.59
CA GLY A 4 35.29 16.42 -12.88
C GLY A 4 35.82 15.16 -13.56
N LYS A 5 35.74 14.02 -12.88
CA LYS A 5 36.17 12.73 -13.44
C LYS A 5 35.36 12.40 -14.70
N SER A 6 36.02 11.75 -15.67
CA SER A 6 35.34 11.24 -16.86
C SER A 6 34.34 10.14 -16.48
N ARG A 7 33.31 9.94 -17.31
CA ARG A 7 32.31 8.86 -17.09
C ARG A 7 32.99 7.51 -16.88
N LEU A 8 33.97 7.17 -17.73
CA LEU A 8 34.66 5.88 -17.65
C LEU A 8 35.41 5.72 -16.32
N ALA A 9 36.11 6.76 -15.87
CA ALA A 9 36.80 6.75 -14.58
C ALA A 9 35.82 6.52 -13.42
N VAL A 10 34.67 7.22 -13.42
CA VAL A 10 33.62 7.05 -12.39
C VAL A 10 33.04 5.63 -12.42
N GLN A 11 32.78 5.08 -13.61
CA GLN A 11 32.24 3.74 -13.75
C GLN A 11 33.18 2.66 -13.22
N THR A 12 34.47 2.77 -13.55
CA THR A 12 35.51 1.83 -13.09
C THR A 12 35.70 1.93 -11.59
N GLU A 13 35.81 3.13 -11.03
CA GLU A 13 36.04 3.35 -9.60
C GLU A 13 34.84 2.95 -8.73
N ALA A 14 33.62 3.23 -9.17
CA ALA A 14 32.40 2.87 -8.44
C ALA A 14 31.87 1.47 -8.76
N GLY A 15 32.47 0.75 -9.73
CA GLY A 15 32.01 -0.57 -10.15
C GLY A 15 30.60 -0.59 -10.74
N ILE A 16 30.22 0.43 -11.51
CA ILE A 16 28.85 0.59 -12.03
C ILE A 16 28.77 0.55 -13.57
N SER A 17 27.66 0.00 -14.06
CA SER A 17 27.29 0.01 -15.48
C SER A 17 26.96 1.41 -15.99
N ALA A 18 26.95 1.57 -17.33
CA ALA A 18 26.60 2.84 -17.97
C ALA A 18 25.16 3.26 -17.62
N THR A 19 24.24 2.29 -17.54
CA THR A 19 22.84 2.52 -17.17
C THR A 19 22.71 3.05 -15.75
N GLN A 20 23.45 2.47 -14.78
CA GLN A 20 23.50 2.96 -13.41
C GLN A 20 24.08 4.38 -13.34
N TYR A 21 25.17 4.65 -14.07
CA TYR A 21 25.77 5.99 -14.15
C TYR A 21 24.76 7.04 -14.63
N TYR A 22 24.09 6.80 -15.76
CA TYR A 22 23.12 7.76 -16.29
C TYR A 22 21.87 7.88 -15.42
N GLY A 23 21.43 6.78 -14.80
CA GLY A 23 20.33 6.80 -13.83
C GLY A 23 20.66 7.64 -12.61
N LEU A 24 21.84 7.45 -12.02
CA LEU A 24 22.32 8.19 -10.86
C LEU A 24 22.52 9.68 -11.20
N LYS A 25 23.17 9.98 -12.33
CA LYS A 25 23.37 11.35 -12.82
C LYS A 25 22.05 12.07 -13.03
N ARG A 26 21.06 11.41 -13.63
CA ARG A 26 19.71 11.98 -13.84
C ARG A 26 19.03 12.28 -12.51
N ARG A 27 19.04 11.33 -11.56
CA ARG A 27 18.43 11.53 -10.23
C ARG A 27 19.09 12.68 -9.49
N TYR A 28 20.41 12.71 -9.49
CA TYR A 28 21.21 13.75 -8.86
C TYR A 28 20.87 15.15 -9.40
N TRP A 29 20.80 15.31 -10.72
CA TRP A 29 20.41 16.58 -11.32
C TRP A 29 18.95 16.96 -11.05
N SER A 30 18.05 15.99 -10.94
CA SER A 30 16.62 16.28 -10.71
C SER A 30 16.27 16.59 -9.25
N ALA A 31 16.97 16.01 -8.28
CA ALA A 31 16.52 15.98 -6.89
C ALA A 31 17.66 15.96 -5.86
N GLY A 32 18.92 16.18 -6.29
CA GLY A 32 20.07 16.28 -5.41
C GLY A 32 20.64 14.93 -4.94
N LEU A 33 21.61 15.00 -4.03
CA LEU A 33 22.41 13.87 -3.57
C LEU A 33 21.58 12.81 -2.85
N ALA A 34 20.75 13.21 -1.88
CA ALA A 34 19.92 12.30 -1.11
C ALA A 34 19.04 11.45 -2.02
N ALA A 35 18.32 12.06 -2.96
CA ALA A 35 17.45 11.34 -3.90
C ALA A 35 18.20 10.49 -4.94
N ALA A 36 19.48 10.76 -5.18
CA ALA A 36 20.31 9.95 -6.06
C ALA A 36 20.74 8.64 -5.38
N LEU A 37 21.10 8.73 -4.09
CA LEU A 37 21.57 7.61 -3.28
C LEU A 37 20.42 6.79 -2.68
N GLU A 38 19.38 7.48 -2.22
CA GLU A 38 18.22 6.85 -1.60
C GLU A 38 17.22 6.38 -2.66
N GLY A 39 16.70 5.18 -2.47
CA GLY A 39 15.55 4.71 -3.24
C GLY A 39 14.31 5.51 -2.84
N ARG A 40 13.45 5.85 -3.81
CA ARG A 40 12.13 6.40 -3.48
C ARG A 40 11.35 5.38 -2.63
N PRO A 41 10.55 5.84 -1.65
CA PRO A 41 9.62 4.96 -0.95
C PRO A 41 8.80 4.18 -1.96
N ARG A 42 8.75 2.85 -1.81
CA ARG A 42 7.84 2.03 -2.62
C ARG A 42 6.43 2.33 -2.13
N SER A 43 5.57 2.84 -3.01
CA SER A 43 4.18 3.17 -2.65
C SER A 43 3.33 1.95 -2.29
N GLY A 44 3.82 0.74 -2.58
CA GLY A 44 3.09 -0.50 -2.37
C GLY A 44 1.81 -0.58 -3.23
N GLN A 45 1.09 -1.70 -3.11
CA GLN A 45 -0.28 -1.78 -3.60
C GLN A 45 -1.20 -1.04 -2.60
N PRO A 46 -2.14 -0.20 -3.06
CA PRO A 46 -3.11 0.42 -2.15
C PRO A 46 -3.88 -0.68 -1.39
N PRO A 47 -4.20 -0.45 -0.10
CA PRO A 47 -4.90 -1.43 0.70
C PRO A 47 -6.29 -1.70 0.10
N LYS A 48 -6.65 -2.97 -0.02
CA LYS A 48 -7.97 -3.39 -0.51
C LYS A 48 -9.09 -3.04 0.48
N VAL A 49 -8.74 -2.94 1.76
CA VAL A 49 -9.65 -2.51 2.81
C VAL A 49 -9.34 -1.05 3.11
N THR A 50 -10.25 -0.17 2.74
CA THR A 50 -10.15 1.26 3.02
C THR A 50 -10.65 1.57 4.43
N ALA A 51 -10.25 2.71 5.00
CA ALA A 51 -10.76 3.14 6.31
C ALA A 51 -12.29 3.27 6.34
N ALA A 52 -12.90 3.69 5.23
CA ALA A 52 -14.36 3.72 5.09
C ALA A 52 -14.98 2.31 5.19
N LEU A 53 -14.40 1.32 4.51
CA LEU A 53 -14.87 -0.06 4.58
C LEU A 53 -14.71 -0.64 6.00
N GLU A 54 -13.61 -0.33 6.69
CA GLU A 54 -13.44 -0.73 8.10
C GLU A 54 -14.53 -0.13 8.99
N ALA A 55 -14.83 1.16 8.83
CA ALA A 55 -15.89 1.83 9.58
C ALA A 55 -17.27 1.21 9.33
N HIS A 56 -17.60 0.85 8.08
CA HIS A 56 -18.85 0.18 7.74
C HIS A 56 -18.94 -1.22 8.37
N ILE A 57 -17.86 -2.01 8.34
CA ILE A 57 -17.81 -3.34 8.96
C ILE A 57 -18.07 -3.23 10.47
N THR A 58 -17.36 -2.32 11.15
CA THR A 58 -17.50 -2.13 12.60
C THR A 58 -18.90 -1.63 12.96
N SER A 59 -19.42 -0.64 12.22
CA SER A 59 -20.76 -0.11 12.46
C SER A 59 -21.85 -1.17 12.30
N LEU A 60 -21.76 -2.03 11.28
CA LEU A 60 -22.71 -3.13 11.11
C LEU A 60 -22.62 -4.13 12.26
N ALA A 61 -21.41 -4.52 12.67
CA ALA A 61 -21.23 -5.49 13.75
C ALA A 61 -21.71 -4.98 15.12
N CYS A 62 -21.71 -3.66 15.34
CA CYS A 62 -22.23 -3.03 16.56
C CYS A 62 -23.76 -2.87 16.58
N ASN A 63 -24.43 -3.00 15.44
CA ASN A 63 -25.90 -2.91 15.35
C ASN A 63 -26.58 -4.26 15.62
N ASP A 64 -27.89 -4.24 15.82
CA ASP A 64 -28.68 -5.45 15.99
C ASP A 64 -28.58 -6.37 14.76
N ALA A 65 -28.50 -7.68 15.05
CA ALA A 65 -28.50 -8.70 14.02
C ALA A 65 -29.84 -8.71 13.26
N PRO A 66 -29.85 -9.08 11.96
CA PRO A 66 -31.07 -9.12 11.18
C PRO A 66 -32.05 -10.15 11.74
N ALA A 67 -33.34 -9.93 11.50
CA ALA A 67 -34.40 -10.82 11.97
C ALA A 67 -34.14 -12.28 11.57
N GLY A 68 -34.30 -13.19 12.53
CA GLY A 68 -34.01 -14.62 12.35
C GLY A 68 -32.56 -15.03 12.64
N ALA A 69 -31.67 -14.10 13.01
CA ALA A 69 -30.32 -14.40 13.48
C ALA A 69 -30.10 -13.94 14.92
N ALA A 70 -29.53 -14.82 15.76
CA ALA A 70 -29.20 -14.48 17.14
C ALA A 70 -27.96 -13.55 17.26
N ARG A 71 -27.09 -13.52 16.25
CA ARG A 71 -25.87 -12.72 16.20
C ARG A 71 -25.37 -12.52 14.78
N TRP A 72 -24.52 -11.52 14.57
CA TRP A 72 -23.77 -11.37 13.33
C TRP A 72 -22.78 -12.52 13.14
N THR A 73 -22.94 -13.26 12.04
CA THR A 73 -21.89 -14.16 11.53
C THR A 73 -21.10 -13.44 10.45
N LEU A 74 -19.87 -13.89 10.17
CA LEU A 74 -19.04 -13.29 9.12
C LEU A 74 -19.72 -13.36 7.74
N SER A 75 -20.42 -14.46 7.45
CA SER A 75 -21.18 -14.63 6.21
C SER A 75 -22.36 -13.66 6.11
N LEU A 76 -23.09 -13.41 7.22
CA LEU A 76 -24.16 -12.42 7.26
C LEU A 76 -23.64 -10.99 7.06
N LEU A 77 -22.50 -10.66 7.69
CA LEU A 77 -21.84 -9.36 7.47
C LEU A 77 -21.42 -9.21 6.02
N ASN A 78 -20.85 -10.25 5.40
CA ASN A 78 -20.45 -10.24 4.00
C ASN A 78 -21.65 -9.98 3.08
N GLN A 79 -22.72 -10.78 3.22
CA GLN A 79 -23.96 -10.61 2.45
C GLN A 79 -24.53 -9.20 2.62
N ARG A 80 -24.53 -8.67 3.86
CA ARG A 80 -25.05 -7.33 4.13
C ARG A 80 -24.20 -6.24 3.48
N LEU A 81 -22.88 -6.33 3.57
CA LEU A 81 -21.95 -5.38 2.96
C LEU A 81 -22.07 -5.34 1.43
N VAL A 82 -22.28 -6.50 0.80
CA VAL A 82 -22.54 -6.58 -0.65
C VAL A 82 -23.91 -5.98 -0.97
N SER A 83 -24.95 -6.26 -0.17
CA SER A 83 -26.29 -5.71 -0.40
C SER A 83 -26.38 -4.18 -0.27
N LEU A 84 -25.47 -3.58 0.50
CA LEU A 84 -25.37 -2.14 0.71
C LEU A 84 -24.39 -1.47 -0.29
N ASP A 85 -23.91 -2.22 -1.28
CA ASP A 85 -22.94 -1.78 -2.29
C ASP A 85 -21.63 -1.20 -1.69
N CYS A 86 -21.29 -1.58 -0.45
CA CYS A 86 -20.05 -1.17 0.19
C CYS A 86 -18.83 -1.86 -0.42
N VAL A 87 -19.03 -3.04 -1.01
CA VAL A 87 -17.98 -3.84 -1.65
C VAL A 87 -18.58 -4.85 -2.63
N VAL A 88 -17.92 -5.05 -3.78
CA VAL A 88 -18.33 -6.05 -4.79
C VAL A 88 -18.10 -7.48 -4.30
N LYS A 89 -16.97 -7.73 -3.63
CA LYS A 89 -16.63 -9.03 -3.04
C LYS A 89 -15.61 -8.86 -1.92
N ILE A 90 -15.90 -9.45 -0.76
CA ILE A 90 -14.97 -9.53 0.37
C ILE A 90 -14.95 -10.95 0.92
N SER A 91 -13.81 -11.38 1.47
CA SER A 91 -13.73 -12.67 2.16
C SER A 91 -14.06 -12.52 3.64
N ASP A 92 -14.70 -13.52 4.21
CA ASP A 92 -15.03 -13.58 5.64
C ASP A 92 -13.79 -13.40 6.54
N GLU A 93 -12.64 -13.90 6.08
CA GLU A 93 -11.35 -13.71 6.76
C GLU A 93 -10.91 -12.24 6.80
N THR A 94 -11.24 -11.46 5.77
CA THR A 94 -10.95 -10.01 5.74
C THR A 94 -11.81 -9.29 6.77
N ILE A 95 -13.10 -9.63 6.84
CA ILE A 95 -14.03 -9.09 7.85
C ILE A 95 -13.54 -9.43 9.26
N ARG A 96 -13.16 -10.69 9.51
CA ARG A 96 -12.61 -11.13 10.79
C ARG A 96 -11.36 -10.35 11.19
N LYS A 97 -10.44 -10.14 10.25
CA LYS A 97 -9.21 -9.35 10.49
C LYS A 97 -9.52 -7.91 10.86
N VAL A 98 -10.52 -7.29 10.22
CA VAL A 98 -10.96 -5.94 10.56
C VAL A 98 -11.53 -5.91 11.99
N LEU A 99 -12.47 -6.80 12.30
CA LEU A 99 -13.08 -6.87 13.64
C LEU A 99 -12.05 -7.19 14.74
N LYS A 100 -11.03 -7.99 14.44
CA LYS A 100 -9.94 -8.28 15.38
C LYS A 100 -9.06 -7.06 15.71
N LYS A 101 -8.98 -6.06 14.83
CA LYS A 101 -8.21 -4.83 15.12
C LYS A 101 -8.88 -3.95 16.16
N VAL A 102 -10.21 -4.00 16.24
CA VAL A 102 -11.04 -3.16 17.12
C VAL A 102 -11.49 -3.89 18.39
N SER A 103 -11.30 -5.21 18.45
CA SER A 103 -11.46 -6.01 19.67
C SER A 103 -10.18 -6.03 20.50
#